data_AF-A0A427AS59-F1
#
_entry.id   AF-A0A427AS59-F1
#
_cell.length_a   1.000
_cell.length_b   1.000
_cell.length_c   1.000
_cell.angle_alpha   90.00
_cell.angle_beta   90.00
_cell.angle_gamma   90.00
#
_symmetry.space_group_name_H-M   'P 1'
#
loop_
_entity.id
_entity.type
_entity.pdbx_description
1 polymer ?
#
loop_
_entity_poly.entity_id
_entity_poly.type
_entity_poly.pdbx_seq_one_letter_code
_entity_poly.pdbx_strand_id
1 'polypeptide(L)' 'MTSPTVLARRCVSYLMNNMLQEALGDAMQAQEVSPEWPTAYYLQAAVLLSLGMDSDAEETIKHGANLEAKRKTRT' A
#
# COMPACT_ATOMS: atom_id res chain seq x y z
N MET A 1 4.62 -15.12 -11.36
CA MET A 1 3.77 -14.39 -10.40
C MET A 1 4.66 -13.89 -9.27
N THR A 2 4.77 -12.58 -9.08
CA THR A 2 5.60 -11.98 -8.02
C THR A 2 4.81 -11.98 -6.71
N SER A 3 5.42 -12.42 -5.60
CA SER A 3 4.74 -12.44 -4.30
C SER A 3 4.43 -11.00 -3.83
N PRO A 4 3.23 -10.75 -3.28
CA PRO A 4 2.86 -9.41 -2.77
C PRO A 4 3.81 -8.96 -1.65
N THR A 5 4.37 -9.89 -0.87
CA THR A 5 5.37 -9.59 0.15
C THR A 5 6.69 -9.08 -0.43
N VAL A 6 7.09 -9.55 -1.61
CA VAL A 6 8.30 -9.07 -2.30
C VAL A 6 8.08 -7.65 -2.79
N LEU A 7 6.91 -7.38 -3.40
CA LEU A 7 6.51 -6.05 -3.84
C LEU A 7 6.46 -5.06 -2.68
N ALA A 8 5.84 -5.44 -1.56
CA ALA A 8 5.78 -4.61 -0.36
C ALA A 8 7.17 -4.27 0.22
N ARG A 9 8.08 -5.25 0.29
CA ARG A 9 9.45 -5.00 0.78
C ARG A 9 10.24 -4.07 -0.15
N ARG A 10 10.08 -4.25 -1.47
CA ARG A 10 10.75 -3.42 -2.46
C ARG A 10 10.18 -2.00 -2.49
N CYS A 11 8.86 -1.84 -2.33
CA CYS A 11 8.19 -0.56 -2.12
C CYS A 11 8.82 0.22 -0.96
N VAL A 12 8.99 -0.40 0.21
CA VAL A 12 9.64 0.24 1.37
C VAL A 12 11.08 0.66 1.05
N SER A 13 11.83 -0.20 0.35
CA SER A 13 13.19 0.14 -0.08
C SER A 13 13.20 1.38 -1.00
N TYR A 14 12.29 1.46 -1.96
CA TYR A 14 12.17 2.63 -2.84
C TYR A 14 11.77 3.89 -2.07
N LEU A 15 10.80 3.78 -1.15
CA LEU A 15 10.38 4.88 -0.28
C LEU A 15 11.56 5.46 0.51
N MET A 16 12.38 4.61 1.12
CA MET A 16 13.56 5.02 1.89
C MET A 16 14.66 5.68 1.06
N ASN A 17 14.69 5.42 -0.26
CA ASN A 17 15.64 6.01 -1.20
C ASN A 17 15.02 7.19 -1.99
N ASN A 18 13.87 7.72 -1.57
CA ASN A 18 13.13 8.79 -2.25
C ASN A 18 12.72 8.47 -3.71
N MET A 19 12.63 7.19 -4.06
CA MET A 19 12.15 6.70 -5.36
C MET A 19 10.62 6.53 -5.30
N LEU A 20 9.90 7.63 -5.13
CA LEU A 20 8.49 7.61 -4.76
C LEU A 20 7.57 7.05 -5.87
N GLN A 21 7.90 7.26 -7.15
CA GLN A 21 7.10 6.75 -8.26
C GLN A 21 7.21 5.22 -8.38
N GLU A 22 8.41 4.68 -8.20
CA GLU A 22 8.67 3.24 -8.18
C GLU A 22 8.03 2.59 -6.95
N ALA A 23 8.11 3.26 -5.79
CA ALA A 23 7.43 2.81 -4.57
C ALA A 23 5.91 2.75 -4.78
N LEU A 24 5.33 3.74 -5.47
CA LEU A 24 3.90 3.77 -5.78
C LEU A 24 3.50 2.61 -6.70
N GLY A 25 4.30 2.36 -7.74
CA GLY A 25 4.08 1.24 -8.66
C GLY A 25 4.08 -0.12 -7.95
N ASP A 26 5.05 -0.34 -7.04
CA ASP A 26 5.11 -1.57 -6.26
C ASP A 26 3.92 -1.72 -5.29
N ALA A 27 3.49 -0.63 -4.66
CA ALA A 27 2.35 -0.64 -3.76
C ALA A 27 1.05 -0.99 -4.52
N MET A 28 0.82 -0.37 -5.68
CA MET A 28 -0.33 -0.67 -6.54
C MET A 28 -0.30 -2.11 -7.06
N GLN A 29 0.86 -2.59 -7.51
CA GLN A 29 0.98 -3.98 -7.95
C GLN A 29 0.75 -4.97 -6.79
N ALA A 30 1.16 -4.65 -5.57
CA ALA A 30 0.87 -5.48 -4.39
C ALA A 30 -0.64 -5.57 -4.11
N GLN A 31 -1.40 -4.49 -4.37
CA GLN A 31 -2.85 -4.49 -4.27
C GLN A 31 -3.51 -5.33 -5.34
N GLU A 32 -3.06 -5.26 -6.59
CA GLU A 32 -3.59 -6.10 -7.67
C GLU A 32 -3.37 -7.59 -7.37
N VAL A 33 -2.21 -7.94 -6.83
CA VAL A 33 -1.87 -9.33 -6.47
C VAL A 33 -2.63 -9.79 -5.22
N SER A 34 -2.90 -8.90 -4.26
CA SER A 34 -3.62 -9.24 -3.02
C SER A 34 -4.58 -8.13 -2.58
N PRO A 35 -5.78 -8.05 -3.18
CA PRO A 35 -6.75 -6.97 -2.93
C PRO A 35 -7.31 -6.96 -1.50
N GLU A 36 -7.32 -8.12 -0.82
CA GLU A 36 -7.78 -8.22 0.58
C GLU A 36 -6.65 -8.00 1.60
N TRP A 37 -5.47 -7.52 1.18
CA TRP A 37 -4.32 -7.31 2.06
C TRP A 37 -4.18 -5.84 2.48
N PRO A 38 -4.55 -5.47 3.72
CA PRO A 38 -4.57 -4.07 4.17
C PRO A 38 -3.21 -3.38 4.09
N THR A 39 -2.12 -4.13 4.29
CA THR A 39 -0.76 -3.61 4.28
C THR A 39 -0.38 -2.97 2.94
N ALA A 40 -0.87 -3.49 1.81
CA ALA A 40 -0.59 -2.91 0.50
C ALA A 40 -1.22 -1.51 0.34
N TYR A 41 -2.39 -1.28 0.95
CA TYR A 41 -3.04 0.03 1.01
C TYR A 41 -2.29 0.98 1.94
N TYR A 42 -1.84 0.52 3.11
CA TYR A 42 -1.05 1.37 4.01
C TYR A 42 0.27 1.82 3.38
N LEU A 43 0.93 0.95 2.61
CA LEU A 43 2.14 1.31 1.87
C LEU A 43 1.87 2.35 0.78
N GLN A 44 0.79 2.17 0.00
CA GLN A 44 0.40 3.16 -1.00
C GLN A 44 0.10 4.53 -0.34
N ALA A 45 -0.63 4.54 0.78
CA ALA A 45 -0.91 5.78 1.52
C ALA A 45 0.39 6.47 2.00
N ALA A 46 1.36 5.71 2.51
CA ALA A 46 2.65 6.27 2.92
C ALA A 46 3.43 6.90 1.76
N VAL A 47 3.38 6.28 0.58
CA VAL A 47 4.00 6.84 -0.64
C VAL A 47 3.26 8.10 -1.09
N LEU A 48 1.93 8.10 -1.09
CA LEU A 48 1.10 9.24 -1.49
C LEU A 48 1.32 10.45 -0.56
N LEU A 49 1.44 10.23 0.76
CA LEU A 49 1.82 11.29 1.70
C LEU A 49 3.20 11.87 1.37
N SER A 50 4.15 11.01 1.02
CA SER A 50 5.50 11.45 0.64
C SER A 50 5.51 12.25 -0.68
N LEU A 51 4.52 12.04 -1.54
CA LEU A 51 4.29 12.79 -2.78
C LEU A 51 3.48 14.08 -2.58
N GLY A 52 2.99 14.36 -1.35
CA GLY A 52 2.10 15.51 -1.07
C GLY A 52 0.67 15.31 -1.60
N MET A 53 0.27 14.06 -1.84
CA MET A 53 -1.08 13.69 -2.29
C MET A 53 -1.94 13.28 -1.09
N ASP A 54 -2.11 14.20 -0.13
CA ASP A 54 -2.74 13.90 1.16
C ASP A 54 -4.17 13.38 1.04
N SER A 55 -4.97 13.94 0.12
CA SER A 55 -6.35 13.52 -0.13
C SER A 55 -6.44 12.06 -0.58
N ASP A 56 -5.59 11.68 -1.54
CA ASP A 56 -5.54 10.31 -2.06
C ASP A 56 -5.00 9.34 -0.99
N ALA A 57 -4.04 9.78 -0.18
CA ALA A 57 -3.54 9.00 0.94
C ALA A 57 -4.63 8.73 1.99
N GLU A 58 -5.45 9.74 2.31
CA GLU A 58 -6.54 9.61 3.27
C GLU A 58 -7.62 8.63 2.77
N GLU A 59 -7.96 8.68 1.48
CA GLU A 59 -8.88 7.71 0.89
C GLU A 59 -8.30 6.29 0.95
N THR A 60 -7.03 6.16 0.56
CA THR A 60 -6.33 4.87 0.52
C THR A 60 -6.24 4.22 1.91
N ILE A 61 -5.89 5.00 2.95
CA ILE A 61 -5.76 4.48 4.31
C ILE A 61 -7.12 4.07 4.90
N LYS A 62 -8.20 4.81 4.58
CA LYS A 62 -9.56 4.43 4.95
C LYS A 62 -9.96 3.10 4.32
N HIS A 63 -9.58 2.86 3.06
CA HIS A 63 -9.86 1.60 2.38
C HIS A 63 -9.11 0.44 3.06
N GLY A 64 -7.82 0.59 3.34
CA GLY A 64 -7.02 -0.39 4.09
C GLY A 64 -7.61 -0.69 5.47
N ALA A 65 -8.00 0.34 6.22
CA ALA A 65 -8.60 0.18 7.55
C ALA A 65 -9.92 -0.60 7.50
N ASN A 66 -10.77 -0.32 6.51
CA ASN A 66 -12.02 -1.07 6.30
C ASN A 66 -11.79 -2.55 5.98
N LEU A 67 -10.76 -2.88 5.19
CA LEU A 67 -10.37 -4.26 4.91
C LEU A 67 -9.90 -4.98 6.18
N GLU A 68 -9.08 -4.31 6.99
CA GLU A 68 -8.60 -4.86 8.26
C GLU A 68 -9.75 -5.12 9.25
N ALA A 69 -10.68 -4.17 9.36
CA ALA A 69 -11.87 -4.31 10.19
C ALA A 69 -12.72 -5.52 9.75
N LYS A 70 -12.99 -5.66 8.44
CA LYS A 70 -13.71 -6.81 7.88
C LYS A 70 -13.00 -8.14 8.18
N ARG A 71 -11.68 -8.16 8.13
CA ARG A 71 -10.88 -9.35 8.44
C ARG A 71 -10.98 -9.73 9.92
N LYS A 72 -10.95 -8.75 10.83
CA LYS A 72 -11.10 -8.97 12.29
C LYS A 72 -12.48 -9.54 12.64
N THR A 73 -13.55 -9.12 11.96
CA THR A 73 -14.91 -9.63 12.19
C THR A 73 -15.18 -11.03 11.64
N ARG A 74 -14.29 -11.58 10.80
CA ARG A 74 -14.39 -12.95 10.25
C ARG A 74 -13.73 -14.02 11.14
N THR A 75 -13.06 -13.60 12.21
CA THR A 75 -12.45 -14.44 13.25
C THR A 75 -13.38 -14.55 14.44
#